data_AF-A0A7W1RQA1-F1
#
_entry.id   AF-A0A7W1RQA1-F1
#
_cell.length_a   1.000
_cell.length_b   1.000
_cell.length_c   1.000
_cell.angle_alpha   90.00
_cell.angle_beta   90.00
_cell.angle_gamma   90.00
#
_symmetry.space_group_name_H-M   'P 1'
#
loop_
_entity.id
_entity.type
_entity.pdbx_description
1 polymer ?
#
loop_
_entity_poly.entity_id
_entity_poly.type
_entity_poly.pdbx_seq_one_letter_code
_entity_poly.pdbx_strand_id
1 'polypeptide(L)' 'MRIIFRLCFLTALAAFALLTSCSTTPKSATIYHVVAHKPHEPSKVRVAVSLSKQNVYVMEGDRCLMAAATSVGMNIHPTP' A
#
# COMPACT_ATOMS: atom_id res chain seq x y z
N MET A 1 32.76 -31.75 -28.18
CA MET A 1 31.71 -30.77 -28.56
C MET A 1 30.28 -31.23 -28.22
N ARG A 2 29.85 -32.47 -28.51
CA ARG A 2 28.48 -32.96 -28.23
C ARG A 2 28.07 -32.92 -26.75
N ILE A 3 28.99 -33.17 -25.82
CA ILE A 3 28.73 -33.18 -24.37
C ILE A 3 28.57 -31.75 -23.82
N ILE A 4 29.41 -30.82 -24.28
CA ILE A 4 29.36 -29.40 -23.91
C ILE A 4 28.02 -28.78 -24.36
N PHE A 5 27.59 -29.11 -25.58
CA PHE A 5 26.31 -28.63 -26.12
C PHE A 5 25.10 -29.13 -25.32
N ARG A 6 25.14 -30.39 -24.87
CA ARG A 6 24.09 -30.99 -24.00
C ARG A 6 24.04 -30.32 -22.62
N LEU A 7 25.20 -30.02 -22.04
CA LEU A 7 25.29 -29.33 -20.75
C LEU A 7 24.74 -27.90 -20.83
N CYS A 8 25.10 -27.14 -21.87
CA CYS A 8 24.55 -25.79 -22.09
C CYS A 8 23.03 -25.80 -22.28
N PHE A 9 22.49 -26.82 -22.95
CA PHE A 9 21.05 -26.95 -23.17
C PHE A 9 20.29 -27.24 -21.87
N LEU A 10 20.86 -28.10 -21.01
CA LEU A 10 20.30 -28.41 -19.69
C LEU A 10 20.32 -27.19 -18.75
N THR A 11 21.39 -26.40 -18.76
CA THR A 11 21.47 -25.18 -17.94
C THR A 11 20.51 -24.09 -18.43
N ALA A 12 20.32 -23.96 -19.74
CA ALA A 12 19.37 -22.99 -20.30
C ALA A 12 17.93 -23.35 -19.92
N LEU A 13 17.55 -24.63 -20.00
CA LEU A 13 16.22 -25.10 -19.62
C LEU A 13 15.93 -24.85 -18.13
N ALA A 14 16.91 -25.11 -17.25
CA ALA A 14 16.80 -24.83 -15.82
C ALA A 14 16.66 -23.33 -15.53
N ALA A 15 17.36 -22.47 -16.27
CA ALA A 15 17.21 -21.02 -16.14
C ALA A 15 15.81 -20.55 -16.51
N PHE A 16 15.22 -21.04 -17.61
CA PHE A 16 13.86 -20.66 -18.02
C PHE A 16 12.78 -21.10 -17.02
N ALA A 17 12.97 -22.22 -16.32
CA ALA A 17 12.05 -22.65 -15.28
C ALA A 17 11.97 -21.65 -14.10
N LEU A 18 13.07 -20.96 -13.80
CA LEU A 18 13.15 -19.97 -12.71
C LEU A 18 12.47 -18.63 -13.07
N LEU A 19 12.18 -18.34 -14.33
CA LEU A 19 11.42 -17.13 -14.72
C LEU A 19 9.90 -17.25 -14.48
N THR A 20 9.40 -18.44 -14.14
CA THR A 20 7.95 -18.68 -13.95
C THR A 20 7.40 -18.15 -12.62
N SER A 21 8.26 -17.68 -11.71
CA SER A 21 7.86 -17.19 -10.37
C SER A 21 7.37 -15.73 -10.35
N CYS A 22 7.35 -15.02 -11.49
CA CYS A 22 6.87 -13.64 -11.58
C CYS A 22 5.35 -13.55 -11.82
N SER A 23 4.56 -14.36 -11.10
CA SER A 23 3.10 -14.26 -11.18
C SER A 23 2.58 -13.26 -10.14
N THR A 24 1.81 -12.27 -10.61
CA THR A 24 1.10 -11.33 -9.73
C THR A 24 0.04 -12.10 -8.97
N THR A 25 0.27 -12.34 -7.67
CA THR A 25 -0.74 -12.96 -6.82
C THR A 25 -1.91 -11.98 -6.66
N PRO A 26 -3.15 -12.35 -7.04
CA PRO A 26 -4.31 -11.51 -6.77
C PRO A 26 -4.43 -11.37 -5.25
N LYS A 27 -4.24 -10.16 -4.73
CA LYS A 27 -4.55 -9.88 -3.33
C LYS A 27 -6.06 -9.99 -3.16
N SER A 28 -6.50 -10.88 -2.27
CA SER A 28 -7.90 -10.90 -1.83
C SER A 28 -8.26 -9.52 -1.31
N ALA A 29 -9.40 -8.99 -1.74
CA ALA A 29 -9.90 -7.69 -1.30
C ALA A 29 -10.27 -7.79 0.19
N THR A 30 -9.30 -7.51 1.06
CA THR A 30 -9.56 -7.38 2.49
C THR A 30 -10.35 -6.10 2.74
N ILE A 31 -11.41 -6.20 3.53
CA ILE A 31 -12.20 -5.04 3.94
C ILE A 31 -11.29 -4.08 4.71
N TYR A 32 -11.14 -2.86 4.20
CA TYR A 32 -10.41 -1.82 4.89
C TYR A 32 -11.23 -1.33 6.09
N HIS A 33 -10.81 -1.71 7.29
CA HIS A 33 -11.49 -1.39 8.54
C HIS A 33 -10.73 -0.32 9.32
N VAL A 34 -11.38 0.81 9.57
CA VAL A 34 -10.83 1.92 10.37
C VAL A 34 -11.53 1.95 11.72
N VAL A 35 -10.74 1.96 12.80
CA VAL A 35 -11.25 2.13 14.16
C VAL A 35 -11.38 3.62 14.47
N ALA A 36 -12.54 4.00 15.01
CA ALA A 36 -12.79 5.34 15.51
C ALA A 36 -13.18 5.29 16.99
N HIS A 37 -12.69 6.25 17.77
CA HIS A 37 -12.98 6.39 19.19
C HIS A 37 -13.92 7.56 19.45
N LYS A 38 -14.85 7.39 20.39
CA LYS A 38 -15.73 8.46 20.84
C LYS A 38 -14.89 9.60 21.48
N PRO A 39 -15.14 10.88 21.12
CA PRO A 39 -14.53 12.01 21.81
C PRO A 39 -15.08 12.16 23.23
N HIS A 40 -14.26 12.65 24.15
CA HIS A 40 -14.68 13.04 25.50
C HIS A 40 -15.29 14.44 25.51
N GLU A 41 -14.71 15.37 24.75
CA GLU A 41 -15.10 16.78 24.64
C GLU A 41 -15.24 17.18 23.15
N PRO A 42 -16.46 17.06 22.58
CA PRO A 42 -16.69 17.26 21.15
C PRO A 42 -16.26 18.64 20.59
N SER A 43 -16.26 19.70 21.42
CA SER A 43 -15.85 21.05 21.03
C SER A 43 -14.35 21.16 20.67
N LYS A 44 -13.53 20.23 21.16
CA LYS A 44 -12.08 20.17 20.90
C LYS A 44 -11.70 19.28 19.72
N VAL A 45 -12.68 18.63 19.09
CA VAL A 45 -12.41 17.76 17.94
C VAL A 45 -11.95 18.61 16.74
N ARG A 46 -10.86 18.18 16.11
CA ARG A 46 -10.31 18.77 14.89
C ARG A 46 -10.00 17.67 13.89
N VAL A 47 -10.16 17.99 12.61
CA VAL A 47 -9.75 17.11 11.52
C VAL A 47 -8.45 17.67 10.96
N ALA A 48 -7.38 16.87 11.00
CA ALA A 48 -6.10 17.20 10.40
C ALA A 48 -5.89 16.36 9.14
N VAL A 49 -5.56 17.01 8.02
CA VAL A 49 -5.29 16.33 6.75
C VAL A 49 -3.81 16.49 6.44
N SER A 50 -3.10 15.38 6.27
CA SER A 50 -1.71 15.39 5.85
C SER A 50 -1.63 15.11 4.35
N LEU A 51 -1.37 16.14 3.55
CA LEU A 51 -1.30 16.01 2.09
C LEU A 51 -0.10 15.15 1.66
N SER A 52 1.05 15.31 2.32
CA SER A 52 2.27 14.56 2.01
C SER A 52 2.17 13.08 2.40
N LYS A 53 1.38 12.76 3.42
CA LYS A 53 1.16 11.37 3.88
C LYS A 53 -0.12 10.74 3.34
N GLN A 54 -0.97 11.53 2.66
CA GLN A 54 -2.26 11.08 2.14
C GLN A 54 -3.12 10.40 3.23
N ASN A 55 -3.22 11.06 4.38
CA ASN A 55 -3.95 10.58 5.55
C ASN A 55 -4.83 11.68 6.14
N VAL A 56 -6.00 11.28 6.66
CA VAL A 56 -6.87 12.12 7.49
C VAL A 56 -6.86 11.60 8.92
N TYR A 57 -6.78 12.54 9.86
CA TYR A 57 -6.77 12.29 11.29
C TYR A 57 -7.93 13.04 11.94
N VAL A 58 -8.69 12.37 12.80
CA VAL A 58 -9.62 13.02 13.72
C VAL A 58 -8.93 13.07 15.07
N MET A 59 -8.70 14.27 15.58
CA MET A 59 -7.93 14.53 16.78
C MET A 59 -8.78 15.23 17.83
N GLU A 60 -8.53 14.96 19.10
CA GLU A 60 -9.05 15.67 20.27
C GLU A 60 -7.85 16.18 21.07
N GLY A 61 -7.43 17.43 20.82
CA GLY A 61 -6.11 17.90 21.26
C GLY A 61 -5.00 17.01 20.68
N ASP A 62 -4.20 16.41 21.56
CA ASP A 62 -3.11 15.48 21.18
C ASP A 62 -3.57 14.02 21.04
N ARG A 63 -4.85 13.72 21.32
CA ARG A 63 -5.40 12.36 21.24
C ARG A 63 -5.93 12.06 19.85
N CYS A 64 -5.40 11.03 19.20
CA CYS A 64 -5.96 10.51 17.95
C CYS A 64 -7.24 9.71 18.21
N LEU A 65 -8.34 10.13 17.60
CA LEU A 65 -9.63 9.44 17.62
C LEU A 65 -9.79 8.51 16.42
N MET A 66 -9.23 8.86 15.27
CA MET A 66 -9.29 8.08 14.04
C MET A 66 -8.14 8.49 13.12
N ALA A 67 -7.53 7.51 12.44
CA ALA A 67 -6.60 7.75 11.36
C ALA A 67 -7.00 6.90 10.15
N ALA A 68 -7.16 7.52 8.99
CA ALA A 68 -7.56 6.82 7.77
C ALA A 68 -6.75 7.29 6.57
N ALA A 69 -6.36 6.34 5.71
CA ALA A 69 -5.90 6.63 4.37
C ALA A 69 -6.94 7.47 3.60
N THR A 70 -6.48 8.48 2.89
CA THR A 70 -7.30 9.31 2.01
C THR A 70 -6.57 9.58 0.71
N SER A 71 -7.30 9.86 -0.36
CA SER A 71 -6.70 10.40 -1.58
C SER A 71 -6.59 11.92 -1.47
N VAL A 72 -5.59 12.50 -2.14
CA VAL A 72 -5.43 13.95 -2.31
C VAL A 72 -5.56 14.31 -3.79
N GLY A 73 -5.80 15.59 -4.06
CA GLY A 73 -5.89 16.11 -5.42
C GLY A 73 -4.60 15.90 -6.21
N MET A 74 -4.75 15.62 -7.50
CA MET A 74 -3.60 15.52 -8.41
C MET A 74 -2.88 16.86 -8.54
N ASN A 75 -1.63 16.87 -8.99
CA ASN A 75 -0.86 18.12 -9.15
C ASN A 75 -1.56 19.17 -10.06
N ILE A 76 -2.34 18.73 -11.04
CA ILE A 76 -3.13 19.62 -11.93
C ILE A 76 -4.37 20.20 -11.24
N HIS A 77 -4.85 19.55 -10.18
CA HIS A 77 -6.02 19.94 -9.37
C HIS A 77 -5.73 19.62 -7.88
N PRO A 78 -4.81 20.36 -7.25
CA PRO A 78 -4.32 20.01 -5.92
C PRO A 78 -5.41 20.22 -4.86
N THR A 79 -5.32 19.47 -3.77
CA THR A 79 -6.08 19.80 -2.56
C THR A 79 -5.54 21.12 -2.00
N PRO A 80 -6.39 22.17 -1.84
CA PRO A 80 -5.97 23.49 -1.37
C PRO A 80 -5.33 23.51 0.02
#